data_AF-A0A3D4VSI5-F1
#
_entry.id   AF-A0A3D4VSI5-F1
#
_cell.length_a   1.000
_cell.length_b   1.000
_cell.length_c   1.000
_cell.angle_alpha   90.00
_cell.angle_beta   90.00
_cell.angle_gamma   90.00
#
_symmetry.space_group_name_H-M   'P 1'
#
loop_
_entity.id
_entity.type
_entity.pdbx_description
1 polymer ?
#
loop_
_entity_poly.entity_id
_entity_poly.type
_entity_poly.pdbx_seq_one_letter_code
_entity_poly.pdbx_strand_id
1 'polypeptide(L)'
;MDVRVREDMPQIKNLTQYIKHNSDLQKEATSLDERIFFRGQENLTWPISPSVFRNQFLSIEHKIIKFALERSPKDFKDHLTPFERLTKLQHYGLPTRLLDVTLNPLVALYFACQPSFDLECIEETDTNGNIRFNKIERDGAVYFKRDYVALSDADVVKVISLLAEMDTGTGTEVKKLFDTLRINGMNYIYPNDLETLFSMLQRSYFVTCSQNNERLIRQSGAFLLPGAINIIKEDDLEKTKISKGIQNLQNEFSPEYFIIPYQKKEELLEELDFYNINEATLFPELEHQMNYIKQRNLKLTTDVSTFIKMIQEARALDFSDVINFQIKIPDTYWDKLQSFIDSLFNNENPDLSIKLFDGFKATASLDWYKKEQLQASIKRELFTIIRDTKQYSIPDGKKLAKIILDKARAIFIDDVLKAKPEEPVE
;
A
#
# COMPACT_ATOMS: atom_id res chain seq x y z
N MET A 1 4.83 13.30 -21.26
CA MET A 1 3.99 12.85 -22.38
C MET A 1 2.73 12.29 -21.75
N ASP A 2 1.61 12.98 -21.99
CA ASP A 2 0.32 12.70 -21.36
C ASP A 2 -0.11 11.25 -21.56
N VAL A 3 -0.59 10.64 -20.47
CA VAL A 3 -1.32 9.38 -20.45
C VAL A 3 -2.69 9.65 -21.09
N ARG A 4 -2.72 9.80 -22.42
CA ARG A 4 -3.94 9.58 -23.18
C ARG A 4 -4.22 8.10 -23.07
N VAL A 5 -5.18 7.74 -22.22
CA VAL A 5 -5.86 6.44 -22.27
C VAL A 5 -6.28 6.26 -23.73
N ARG A 6 -5.57 5.40 -24.46
CA ARG A 6 -5.92 5.10 -25.85
C ARG A 6 -7.22 4.32 -25.79
N GLU A 7 -8.31 4.92 -26.23
CA GLU A 7 -9.67 4.32 -26.26
C GLU A 7 -9.73 2.99 -27.05
N ASP A 8 -8.69 2.67 -27.81
CA ASP A 8 -8.58 1.46 -28.64
C ASP A 8 -8.06 0.21 -27.91
N MET A 9 -7.69 0.29 -26.63
CA MET A 9 -7.13 -0.89 -25.92
C MET A 9 -8.22 -1.88 -25.47
N PRO A 10 -7.99 -3.19 -25.59
CA PRO A 10 -8.97 -4.21 -25.21
C PRO A 10 -9.27 -4.19 -23.71
N GLN A 11 -10.55 -3.98 -23.37
CA GLN A 11 -11.04 -4.06 -21.99
C GLN A 11 -11.48 -5.49 -21.66
N ILE A 12 -10.99 -6.03 -20.56
CA ILE A 12 -11.32 -7.37 -20.07
C ILE A 12 -12.46 -7.28 -19.07
N LYS A 13 -13.60 -7.91 -19.40
CA LYS A 13 -14.80 -7.86 -18.55
C LYS A 13 -15.11 -9.15 -17.80
N ASN A 14 -14.52 -10.27 -18.23
CA ASN A 14 -14.65 -11.59 -17.62
C ASN A 14 -13.44 -12.46 -17.98
N LEU A 15 -13.27 -13.58 -17.27
CA LEU A 15 -12.11 -14.46 -17.44
C LEU A 15 -12.10 -15.17 -18.81
N THR A 16 -13.27 -15.52 -19.33
CA THR A 16 -13.40 -16.24 -20.62
C THR A 16 -12.84 -15.39 -21.77
N GLN A 17 -13.16 -14.10 -21.79
CA GLN A 17 -12.63 -13.14 -22.75
C GLN A 17 -11.09 -13.07 -22.67
N TYR A 18 -10.55 -13.00 -21.45
CA TYR A 18 -9.11 -12.94 -21.23
C TYR A 18 -8.39 -14.21 -21.70
N ILE A 19 -8.92 -15.39 -21.39
CA ILE A 19 -8.36 -16.68 -21.83
C ILE A 19 -8.34 -16.75 -23.36
N LYS A 20 -9.41 -16.27 -24.02
CA LYS A 20 -9.48 -16.24 -25.49
C LYS A 20 -8.37 -15.37 -26.08
N HIS A 21 -8.20 -14.14 -25.59
CA HIS A 21 -7.12 -13.25 -26.04
C HIS A 21 -5.73 -13.89 -25.87
N ASN A 22 -5.47 -14.51 -24.72
CA ASN A 22 -4.18 -15.20 -24.49
C ASN A 22 -3.98 -16.41 -25.41
N SER A 23 -5.04 -17.12 -25.74
CA SER A 23 -4.99 -18.25 -26.69
C SER A 23 -4.62 -17.77 -28.09
N ASP A 24 -5.09 -16.61 -28.51
CA ASP A 24 -4.74 -16.02 -29.80
C ASP A 24 -3.29 -15.52 -29.81
N LEU A 25 -2.83 -14.85 -28.74
CA LEU A 25 -1.42 -14.48 -28.55
C LEU A 25 -0.47 -15.68 -28.62
N GLN A 26 -0.89 -16.84 -28.12
CA GLN A 26 -0.09 -18.06 -28.14
C GLN A 26 0.08 -18.61 -29.57
N LYS A 27 -0.95 -18.52 -30.42
CA LYS A 27 -0.93 -19.03 -31.81
C LYS A 27 0.03 -18.25 -32.71
N GLU A 28 0.33 -16.99 -32.37
CA GLU A 28 1.27 -16.13 -33.11
C GLU A 28 2.75 -16.46 -32.86
N ALA A 29 3.04 -17.53 -32.10
CA ALA A 29 4.42 -17.94 -31.82
C ALA A 29 5.18 -18.30 -33.11
N THR A 30 6.27 -17.58 -33.36
CA THR A 30 7.12 -17.77 -34.55
C THR A 30 8.33 -18.68 -34.24
N SER A 31 8.74 -18.80 -32.97
CA SER A 31 9.85 -19.66 -32.53
C SER A 31 9.51 -20.46 -31.27
N LEU A 32 10.19 -21.60 -31.07
CA LEU A 32 9.98 -22.51 -29.93
C LEU A 32 10.60 -22.01 -28.60
N ASP A 33 11.62 -21.15 -28.68
CA ASP A 33 12.41 -20.70 -27.53
C ASP A 33 11.88 -19.40 -26.89
N GLU A 34 10.99 -18.69 -27.59
CA GLU A 34 10.33 -17.52 -27.05
C GLU A 34 9.26 -17.90 -26.01
N ARG A 35 9.13 -17.05 -24.99
CA ARG A 35 8.07 -17.13 -23.98
C ARG A 35 7.32 -15.79 -23.94
N ILE A 36 6.06 -15.83 -23.51
CA ILE A 36 5.30 -14.62 -23.22
C ILE A 36 5.44 -14.34 -21.73
N PHE A 37 5.91 -13.14 -21.42
CA PHE A 37 5.97 -12.61 -20.07
C PHE A 37 4.83 -11.63 -19.89
N PHE A 38 4.18 -11.70 -18.72
CA PHE A 38 3.05 -10.85 -18.36
C PHE A 38 3.38 -10.06 -17.10
N ARG A 39 2.80 -8.87 -16.99
CA ARG A 39 2.86 -8.04 -15.79
C ARG A 39 1.48 -7.47 -15.49
N GLY A 40 0.94 -7.86 -14.33
CA GLY A 40 -0.25 -7.23 -13.78
C GLY A 40 0.09 -5.97 -13.00
N GLN A 41 -0.70 -4.93 -13.18
CA GLN A 41 -0.59 -3.70 -12.41
C GLN A 41 -1.97 -3.23 -12.00
N GLU A 42 -2.17 -3.04 -10.70
CA GLU A 42 -3.46 -2.67 -10.13
C GLU A 42 -3.90 -1.26 -10.53
N ASN A 43 -2.99 -0.40 -10.96
CA ASN A 43 -3.29 0.97 -11.35
C ASN A 43 -2.60 1.33 -12.68
N LEU A 44 -3.41 1.54 -13.71
CA LEU A 44 -2.98 1.91 -15.06
C LEU A 44 -2.23 3.25 -15.12
N THR A 45 -2.45 4.15 -14.16
CA THR A 45 -1.81 5.48 -14.15
C THR A 45 -0.35 5.44 -13.67
N TRP A 46 0.08 4.35 -13.03
CA TRP A 46 1.44 4.25 -12.52
C TRP A 46 2.45 3.93 -13.63
N PRO A 47 3.66 4.54 -13.59
CA PRO A 47 4.73 4.16 -14.50
C PRO A 47 5.24 2.76 -14.20
N ILE A 48 5.66 2.03 -15.23
CA ILE A 48 6.30 0.73 -15.06
C ILE A 48 7.76 0.96 -14.70
N SER A 49 8.06 0.86 -13.41
CA SER A 49 9.39 1.11 -12.88
C SER A 49 9.71 0.17 -11.71
N PRO A 50 10.91 -0.43 -11.65
CA PRO A 50 11.42 -1.14 -10.47
C PRO A 50 11.39 -0.25 -9.23
N SER A 51 11.42 -0.89 -8.06
CA SER A 51 11.35 -0.19 -6.76
C SER A 51 12.58 0.69 -6.51
N VAL A 52 13.78 0.27 -6.94
CA VAL A 52 15.01 1.06 -6.75
C VAL A 52 15.04 2.38 -7.54
N PHE A 53 14.29 2.46 -8.64
CA PHE A 53 14.18 3.70 -9.44
C PHE A 53 13.24 4.72 -8.79
N ARG A 54 12.48 4.32 -7.78
CA ARG A 54 11.60 5.20 -7.01
C ARG A 54 12.36 5.81 -5.84
N ASN A 55 11.94 6.99 -5.39
CA ASN A 55 12.46 7.64 -4.18
C ASN A 55 14.00 7.78 -4.12
N GLN A 56 14.66 7.89 -5.28
CA GLN A 56 16.11 8.07 -5.41
C GLN A 56 16.98 6.93 -4.83
N PHE A 57 16.41 5.75 -4.58
CA PHE A 57 17.17 4.60 -4.04
C PHE A 57 18.32 4.16 -4.94
N LEU A 58 18.23 4.38 -6.26
CA LEU A 58 19.28 4.06 -7.23
C LEU A 58 20.64 4.66 -6.86
N SER A 59 20.65 5.86 -6.29
CA SER A 59 21.88 6.55 -5.85
C SER A 59 22.62 5.84 -4.71
N ILE A 60 21.89 5.04 -3.93
CA ILE A 60 22.40 4.32 -2.75
C ILE A 60 22.21 2.81 -2.86
N GLU A 61 21.88 2.28 -4.04
CA GLU A 61 21.57 0.87 -4.28
C GLU A 61 22.67 -0.05 -3.72
N HIS A 62 23.94 0.26 -4.00
CA HIS A 62 25.09 -0.48 -3.48
C HIS A 62 25.17 -0.47 -1.95
N LYS A 63 24.80 0.65 -1.30
CA LYS A 63 24.83 0.79 0.17
C LYS A 63 23.72 -0.01 0.81
N ILE A 64 22.48 0.08 0.31
CA ILE A 64 21.35 -0.65 0.88
C ILE A 64 21.51 -2.15 0.72
N ILE A 65 22.06 -2.61 -0.41
CA ILE A 65 22.42 -4.02 -0.62
C ILE A 65 23.46 -4.41 0.43
N LYS A 66 24.58 -3.68 0.52
CA LYS A 66 25.64 -3.95 1.48
C LYS A 66 25.12 -4.03 2.93
N PHE A 67 24.31 -3.07 3.36
CA PHE A 67 23.72 -3.06 4.69
C PHE A 67 22.83 -4.28 4.96
N ALA A 68 22.04 -4.71 3.96
CA ALA A 68 21.21 -5.90 4.11
C ALA A 68 22.05 -7.17 4.29
N LEU A 69 23.15 -7.30 3.54
CA LEU A 69 24.09 -8.43 3.66
C LEU A 69 24.80 -8.45 5.02
N GLU A 70 25.20 -7.27 5.52
CA GLU A 70 25.84 -7.12 6.84
C GLU A 70 24.87 -7.38 7.99
N ARG A 71 23.60 -7.03 7.84
CA ARG A 71 22.57 -7.20 8.87
C ARG A 71 22.16 -8.67 9.04
N SER A 72 22.12 -9.42 7.95
CA SER A 72 21.63 -10.81 7.94
C SER A 72 22.63 -11.77 7.28
N PRO A 73 23.88 -11.85 7.77
CA PRO A 73 24.93 -12.60 7.08
C PRO A 73 24.58 -14.07 6.92
N LYS A 74 23.90 -14.67 7.91
CA LYS A 74 23.48 -16.09 7.86
C LYS A 74 22.59 -16.40 6.65
N ASP A 75 21.72 -15.47 6.26
CA ASP A 75 20.82 -15.65 5.13
C ASP A 75 21.53 -15.49 3.78
N PHE A 76 22.75 -14.94 3.75
CA PHE A 76 23.54 -14.74 2.54
C PHE A 76 24.88 -15.50 2.57
N LYS A 77 25.00 -16.52 3.44
CA LYS A 77 26.22 -17.34 3.59
C LYS A 77 26.45 -18.31 2.44
N ASP A 78 25.38 -18.85 1.88
CA ASP A 78 25.46 -19.71 0.71
C ASP A 78 25.92 -18.85 -0.46
N HIS A 79 26.86 -19.32 -1.28
CA HIS A 79 27.49 -18.55 -2.37
C HIS A 79 26.49 -18.15 -3.48
N LEU A 80 25.52 -17.30 -3.15
CA LEU A 80 24.51 -16.79 -4.06
C LEU A 80 25.18 -15.94 -5.12
N THR A 81 24.77 -16.17 -6.37
CA THR A 81 25.12 -15.27 -7.46
C THR A 81 24.58 -13.85 -7.16
N PRO A 82 25.17 -12.79 -7.76
CA PRO A 82 24.66 -11.43 -7.58
C PRO A 82 23.17 -11.31 -7.92
N PHE A 83 22.70 -12.03 -8.93
CA PHE A 83 21.28 -12.05 -9.31
C PHE A 83 20.40 -12.72 -8.25
N GLU A 84 20.75 -13.91 -7.76
CA GLU A 84 19.98 -14.59 -6.70
C GLU A 84 19.92 -13.77 -5.41
N ARG A 85 20.98 -13.01 -5.13
CA ARG A 85 21.00 -12.07 -4.01
C ARG A 85 19.99 -10.94 -4.20
N LEU A 86 19.91 -10.32 -5.39
CA LEU A 86 18.89 -9.31 -5.69
C LEU A 86 17.48 -9.91 -5.56
N THR A 87 17.25 -11.11 -6.09
CA THR A 87 15.97 -11.81 -5.96
C THR A 87 15.57 -12.03 -4.50
N LYS A 88 16.52 -12.47 -3.67
CA LYS A 88 16.29 -12.67 -2.23
C LYS A 88 16.02 -11.36 -1.50
N LEU A 89 16.75 -10.29 -1.83
CA LEU A 89 16.55 -8.97 -1.25
C LEU A 89 15.16 -8.40 -1.58
N GLN A 90 14.71 -8.54 -2.83
CA GLN A 90 13.38 -8.13 -3.27
C GLN A 90 12.26 -8.93 -2.60
N HIS A 91 12.47 -10.23 -2.42
CA HIS A 91 11.52 -11.08 -1.70
C HIS A 91 11.24 -10.57 -0.28
N TYR A 92 12.28 -10.07 0.41
CA TYR A 92 12.16 -9.45 1.74
C TYR A 92 11.85 -7.93 1.70
N GLY A 93 11.47 -7.39 0.54
CA GLY A 93 10.98 -6.01 0.40
C GLY A 93 12.05 -4.94 0.27
N LEU A 94 13.33 -5.28 0.12
CA LEU A 94 14.35 -4.28 -0.18
C LEU A 94 14.17 -3.76 -1.61
N PRO A 95 14.26 -2.44 -1.87
CA PRO A 95 14.21 -1.91 -3.22
C PRO A 95 15.34 -2.47 -4.09
N THR A 96 15.00 -3.05 -5.24
CA THR A 96 15.98 -3.54 -6.22
C THR A 96 15.60 -3.12 -7.64
N ARG A 97 16.52 -3.35 -8.58
CA ARG A 97 16.30 -3.11 -10.01
C ARG A 97 15.43 -4.15 -10.69
N LEU A 98 15.10 -5.27 -10.05
CA LEU A 98 14.26 -6.28 -10.69
C LEU A 98 12.80 -5.80 -10.74
N LEU A 99 12.16 -6.02 -11.87
CA LEU A 99 10.73 -5.80 -12.04
C LEU A 99 10.03 -7.17 -12.09
N ASP A 100 9.04 -7.38 -11.23
CA ASP A 100 8.27 -8.62 -11.21
C ASP A 100 7.48 -8.80 -12.51
N VAL A 101 7.61 -9.98 -13.12
CA VAL A 101 6.80 -10.46 -14.24
C VAL A 101 6.42 -11.93 -13.98
N THR A 102 5.47 -12.46 -14.73
CA THR A 102 5.03 -13.85 -14.60
C THR A 102 4.85 -14.48 -15.98
N LEU A 103 5.11 -15.78 -16.05
CA LEU A 103 4.81 -16.60 -17.23
C LEU A 103 3.33 -17.05 -17.26
N ASN A 104 2.58 -16.82 -16.18
CA ASN A 104 1.18 -17.19 -16.08
C ASN A 104 0.27 -15.97 -16.29
N PRO A 105 -0.50 -15.90 -17.39
CA PRO A 105 -1.36 -14.75 -17.65
C PRO A 105 -2.43 -14.54 -16.57
N LEU A 106 -2.90 -15.61 -15.91
CA LEU A 106 -3.92 -15.50 -14.87
C LEU A 106 -3.37 -14.92 -13.56
N VAL A 107 -2.10 -15.19 -13.26
CA VAL A 107 -1.40 -14.54 -12.14
C VAL A 107 -1.23 -13.04 -12.42
N ALA A 108 -0.91 -12.67 -13.65
CA ALA A 108 -0.86 -11.25 -14.03
C ALA A 108 -2.24 -10.60 -13.92
N LEU A 109 -3.31 -11.29 -14.32
CA LEU A 109 -4.67 -10.78 -14.14
C LEU A 109 -5.01 -10.57 -12.66
N TYR A 110 -4.66 -11.51 -11.79
CA TYR A 110 -4.84 -11.38 -10.34
C TYR A 110 -4.20 -10.10 -9.79
N PHE A 111 -2.96 -9.81 -10.17
CA PHE A 111 -2.27 -8.58 -9.75
C PHE A 111 -2.89 -7.31 -10.35
N ALA A 112 -3.38 -7.37 -11.59
CA ALA A 112 -4.09 -6.25 -12.21
C ALA A 112 -5.46 -5.97 -11.56
N CYS A 113 -6.10 -6.99 -10.99
CA CYS A 113 -7.38 -6.88 -10.33
C CYS A 113 -7.29 -6.42 -8.86
N GLN A 114 -6.10 -6.20 -8.29
CA GLN A 114 -6.04 -5.72 -6.91
C GLN A 114 -6.74 -4.35 -6.75
N PRO A 115 -7.41 -4.09 -5.62
CA PRO A 115 -8.05 -2.82 -5.34
C PRO A 115 -7.04 -1.67 -5.35
N SER A 116 -7.31 -0.60 -6.10
CA SER A 116 -6.46 0.59 -6.13
C SER A 116 -7.32 1.83 -6.31
N PHE A 117 -7.11 2.83 -5.47
CA PHE A 117 -7.86 4.08 -5.50
C PHE A 117 -7.01 5.25 -5.06
N ASP A 118 -7.34 6.43 -5.58
CA ASP A 118 -6.81 7.69 -5.08
C ASP A 118 -7.85 8.41 -4.23
N LEU A 119 -7.38 9.30 -3.35
CA LEU A 119 -8.22 10.21 -2.59
C LEU A 119 -8.00 11.62 -3.10
N GLU A 120 -9.02 12.21 -3.72
CA GLU A 120 -8.98 13.60 -4.18
C GLU A 120 -9.70 14.50 -3.17
N CYS A 121 -9.03 15.54 -2.68
CA CYS A 121 -9.66 16.54 -1.82
C CYS A 121 -10.75 17.27 -2.60
N ILE A 122 -11.95 17.30 -2.04
CA ILE A 122 -13.03 18.18 -2.49
C ILE A 122 -12.86 19.49 -1.71
N GLU A 123 -12.84 20.62 -2.40
CA GLU A 123 -12.71 21.96 -1.79
C GLU A 123 -13.86 22.30 -0.82
N GLU A 124 -14.94 21.51 -0.84
CA GLU A 124 -16.07 21.62 0.06
C GLU A 124 -15.79 20.93 1.40
N THR A 125 -15.83 21.74 2.46
CA THR A 125 -15.84 21.23 3.83
C THR A 125 -17.22 20.65 4.16
N ASP A 126 -17.26 19.57 4.95
CA ASP A 126 -18.53 19.07 5.46
C ASP A 126 -19.20 20.08 6.42
N THR A 127 -20.41 19.77 6.89
CA THR A 127 -21.13 20.64 7.82
C THR A 127 -20.40 20.88 9.16
N ASN A 128 -19.32 20.13 9.42
CA ASN A 128 -18.48 20.18 10.60
C ASN A 128 -17.11 20.84 10.33
N GLY A 129 -16.83 21.28 9.10
CA GLY A 129 -15.58 21.93 8.71
C GLY A 129 -14.44 20.97 8.31
N ASN A 130 -14.70 19.67 8.17
CA ASN A 130 -13.68 18.70 7.72
C ASN A 130 -13.54 18.69 6.20
N ILE A 131 -12.32 18.53 5.71
CA ILE A 131 -12.02 18.36 4.27
C ILE A 131 -12.65 17.03 3.82
N ARG A 132 -13.46 17.08 2.77
CA ARG A 132 -14.02 15.87 2.14
C ARG A 132 -13.03 15.30 1.14
N PHE A 133 -12.99 13.98 1.05
CA PHE A 133 -12.21 13.27 0.04
C PHE A 133 -13.16 12.48 -0.86
N ASN A 134 -12.95 12.58 -2.17
CA ASN A 134 -13.56 11.70 -3.14
C ASN A 134 -12.66 10.49 -3.37
N LYS A 135 -13.25 9.28 -3.33
CA LYS A 135 -12.54 8.05 -3.66
C LYS A 135 -12.64 7.81 -5.16
N ILE A 136 -11.50 7.73 -5.83
CA ILE A 136 -11.43 7.48 -7.26
C ILE A 136 -10.81 6.11 -7.47
N GLU A 137 -11.64 5.14 -7.81
CA GLU A 137 -11.20 3.80 -8.18
C GLU A 137 -10.40 3.86 -9.48
N ARG A 138 -9.35 3.03 -9.57
CA ARG A 138 -8.43 3.00 -10.69
C ARG A 138 -8.52 1.68 -11.43
N ASP A 139 -8.50 1.77 -12.75
CA ASP A 139 -8.42 0.63 -13.64
C ASP A 139 -7.05 -0.04 -13.50
N GLY A 140 -7.03 -1.37 -13.64
CA GLY A 140 -5.81 -2.15 -13.73
C GLY A 140 -5.34 -2.33 -15.18
N ALA A 141 -4.15 -2.90 -15.33
CA ALA A 141 -3.58 -3.22 -16.63
C ALA A 141 -2.80 -4.53 -16.60
N VAL A 142 -2.88 -5.31 -17.68
CA VAL A 142 -1.96 -6.43 -17.93
C VAL A 142 -1.13 -6.12 -19.16
N TYR A 143 0.16 -5.91 -18.94
CA TYR A 143 1.17 -5.77 -19.98
C TYR A 143 1.73 -7.13 -20.34
N PHE A 144 2.14 -7.31 -21.59
CA PHE A 144 2.78 -8.54 -22.03
C PHE A 144 3.87 -8.27 -23.05
N LYS A 145 4.81 -9.21 -23.16
CA LYS A 145 5.87 -9.19 -24.17
C LYS A 145 6.27 -10.62 -24.50
N ARG A 146 6.45 -10.89 -25.79
CA ARG A 146 7.13 -12.09 -26.25
C ARG A 146 8.61 -11.79 -26.39
N ASP A 147 9.45 -12.57 -25.72
CA ASP A 147 10.90 -12.42 -25.79
C ASP A 147 11.61 -13.73 -25.42
N TYR A 148 12.93 -13.74 -25.60
CA TYR A 148 13.81 -14.83 -25.19
C TYR A 148 14.06 -14.81 -23.69
N VAL A 149 14.15 -16.01 -23.11
CA VAL A 149 14.47 -16.20 -21.70
C VAL A 149 15.99 -16.15 -21.52
N ALA A 150 16.48 -15.21 -20.71
CA ALA A 150 17.83 -15.25 -20.20
C ALA A 150 17.89 -16.16 -18.97
N LEU A 151 18.90 -17.03 -18.91
CA LEU A 151 19.17 -17.84 -17.72
C LEU A 151 19.79 -16.97 -16.62
N SER A 152 19.47 -17.28 -15.37
CA SER A 152 20.04 -16.58 -14.20
C SER A 152 21.58 -16.59 -14.13
N ASP A 153 22.22 -17.57 -14.76
CA ASP A 153 23.68 -17.72 -14.82
C ASP A 153 24.31 -17.12 -16.09
N ALA A 154 23.51 -16.55 -16.99
CA ALA A 154 24.02 -15.88 -18.17
C ALA A 154 24.94 -14.72 -17.79
N ASP A 155 26.00 -14.52 -18.57
CA ASP A 155 27.04 -13.54 -18.26
C ASP A 155 26.50 -12.11 -18.16
N VAL A 156 25.55 -11.75 -19.03
CA VAL A 156 24.90 -10.44 -18.98
C VAL A 156 24.11 -10.21 -17.70
N VAL A 157 23.43 -11.24 -17.20
CA VAL A 157 22.65 -11.18 -15.97
C VAL A 157 23.59 -11.00 -14.77
N LYS A 158 24.71 -11.73 -14.75
CA LYS A 158 25.75 -11.59 -13.72
C LYS A 158 26.35 -10.19 -13.71
N VAL A 159 26.70 -9.64 -14.87
CA VAL A 159 27.31 -8.30 -15.00
C VAL A 159 26.35 -7.21 -14.52
N ILE A 160 25.10 -7.20 -15.00
CA ILE A 160 24.11 -6.18 -14.61
C ILE A 160 23.79 -6.31 -13.12
N SER A 161 23.68 -7.53 -12.60
CA SER A 161 23.42 -7.76 -11.18
C SER A 161 24.61 -7.38 -10.30
N LEU A 162 25.85 -7.50 -10.79
CA LEU A 162 27.04 -7.02 -10.08
C LEU A 162 27.12 -5.49 -10.09
N LEU A 163 26.75 -4.84 -11.19
CA LEU A 163 26.61 -3.37 -11.25
C LEU A 163 25.61 -2.86 -10.21
N ALA A 164 24.59 -3.67 -9.89
CA ALA A 164 23.98 -3.82 -8.56
C ALA A 164 24.69 -3.14 -7.39
N GLU A 165 25.76 -3.82 -7.03
CA GLU A 165 26.53 -3.71 -5.81
C GLU A 165 27.66 -2.69 -5.93
N MET A 166 27.87 -2.16 -7.14
CA MET A 166 28.91 -1.17 -7.41
C MET A 166 28.43 0.25 -7.19
N ASP A 167 29.31 1.08 -6.61
CA ASP A 167 29.13 2.53 -6.61
C ASP A 167 29.57 3.12 -7.95
N THR A 168 28.61 3.64 -8.71
CA THR A 168 28.87 4.33 -9.97
C THR A 168 28.90 5.84 -9.81
N GLY A 169 28.50 6.39 -8.65
CA GLY A 169 28.30 7.83 -8.47
C GLY A 169 27.61 8.49 -9.67
N THR A 170 28.14 9.64 -10.09
CA THR A 170 27.73 10.34 -11.33
C THR A 170 28.44 9.83 -12.60
N GLY A 171 29.33 8.84 -12.47
CA GLY A 171 30.16 8.33 -13.55
C GLY A 171 31.40 7.62 -13.00
N THR A 172 31.50 6.33 -13.26
CA THR A 172 32.67 5.50 -12.94
C THR A 172 33.30 4.99 -14.24
N GLU A 173 34.63 5.02 -14.32
CA GLU A 173 35.36 4.46 -15.46
C GLU A 173 35.03 2.97 -15.66
N VAL A 174 34.83 2.56 -16.91
CA VAL A 174 34.56 1.16 -17.30
C VAL A 174 35.67 0.22 -16.80
N LYS A 175 36.91 0.72 -16.70
CA LYS A 175 38.01 -0.02 -16.09
C LYS A 175 37.70 -0.56 -14.68
N LYS A 176 36.98 0.20 -13.84
CA LYS A 176 36.58 -0.30 -12.51
C LYS A 176 35.58 -1.43 -12.58
N LEU A 177 34.69 -1.44 -13.59
CA LEU A 177 33.81 -2.58 -13.86
C LEU A 177 34.65 -3.82 -14.19
N PHE A 178 35.63 -3.68 -15.08
CA PHE A 178 36.55 -4.75 -15.42
C PHE A 178 37.34 -5.28 -14.22
N ASP A 179 37.89 -4.39 -13.40
CA ASP A 179 38.57 -4.78 -12.16
C ASP A 179 37.62 -5.53 -11.20
N THR A 180 36.36 -5.09 -11.11
CA THR A 180 35.36 -5.74 -10.26
C THR A 180 34.96 -7.12 -10.78
N LEU A 181 34.78 -7.27 -12.11
CA LEU A 181 34.55 -8.57 -12.74
C LEU A 181 35.72 -9.51 -12.46
N ARG A 182 36.96 -9.00 -12.54
CA ARG A 182 38.17 -9.78 -12.25
C ARG A 182 38.24 -10.28 -10.81
N ILE A 183 37.93 -9.41 -9.84
CA ILE A 183 37.91 -9.76 -8.42
C ILE A 183 36.87 -10.85 -8.14
N ASN A 184 35.74 -10.82 -8.85
CA ASN A 184 34.67 -11.81 -8.71
C ASN A 184 34.89 -13.08 -9.57
N GLY A 185 36.08 -13.29 -10.14
CA GLY A 185 36.40 -14.48 -10.93
C GLY A 185 35.73 -14.52 -12.31
N MET A 186 35.16 -13.41 -12.79
CA MET A 186 34.43 -13.28 -14.05
C MET A 186 35.30 -12.75 -15.21
N ASN A 187 36.60 -13.07 -15.20
CA ASN A 187 37.57 -12.63 -16.23
C ASN A 187 37.27 -13.13 -17.64
N TYR A 188 36.47 -14.17 -17.76
CA TYR A 188 36.10 -14.75 -19.05
C TYR A 188 34.98 -13.95 -19.75
N ILE A 189 34.28 -13.08 -19.01
CA ILE A 189 33.16 -12.27 -19.52
C ILE A 189 33.66 -11.04 -20.29
N TYR A 190 34.97 -10.77 -20.30
CA TYR A 190 35.55 -9.67 -21.08
C TYR A 190 35.15 -9.82 -22.54
N PRO A 191 34.30 -8.93 -23.07
CA PRO A 191 33.96 -8.99 -24.47
C PRO A 191 35.16 -8.51 -25.27
N ASN A 192 35.41 -9.15 -26.40
CA ASN A 192 36.45 -8.73 -27.34
C ASN A 192 36.16 -7.34 -27.93
N ASP A 193 34.90 -6.86 -27.81
CA ASP A 193 34.41 -5.59 -28.31
C ASP A 193 33.59 -4.84 -27.23
N LEU A 194 33.96 -3.59 -26.97
CA LEU A 194 33.30 -2.74 -25.98
C LEU A 194 31.92 -2.23 -26.43
N GLU A 195 31.68 -2.07 -27.73
CA GLU A 195 30.35 -1.65 -28.21
C GLU A 195 29.31 -2.73 -27.94
N THR A 196 29.68 -4.01 -28.07
CA THR A 196 28.82 -5.13 -27.68
C THR A 196 28.48 -5.11 -26.19
N LEU A 197 29.46 -4.85 -25.32
CA LEU A 197 29.21 -4.68 -23.87
C LEU A 197 28.22 -3.56 -23.59
N PHE A 198 28.44 -2.41 -24.21
CA PHE A 198 27.62 -1.22 -24.04
C PHE A 198 26.17 -1.45 -24.47
N SER A 199 25.96 -2.08 -25.62
CA SER A 199 24.64 -2.52 -26.06
C SER A 199 23.99 -3.46 -25.04
N MET A 200 24.75 -4.41 -24.49
CA MET A 200 24.23 -5.32 -23.46
C MET A 200 23.85 -4.59 -22.16
N LEU A 201 24.64 -3.63 -21.70
CA LEU A 201 24.37 -2.87 -20.48
C LEU A 201 23.18 -1.90 -20.59
N GLN A 202 22.76 -1.58 -21.81
CA GLN A 202 21.61 -0.70 -22.05
C GLN A 202 20.29 -1.45 -22.21
N ARG A 203 20.32 -2.74 -22.56
CA ARG A 203 19.13 -3.56 -22.79
C ARG A 203 18.53 -4.11 -21.50
N SER A 204 17.25 -4.44 -21.56
CA SER A 204 16.55 -5.17 -20.50
C SER A 204 16.45 -6.66 -20.85
N TYR A 205 16.47 -7.52 -19.82
CA TYR A 205 16.49 -8.97 -19.99
C TYR A 205 15.39 -9.62 -19.15
N PHE A 206 14.60 -10.50 -19.75
CA PHE A 206 13.68 -11.35 -19.02
C PHE A 206 14.42 -12.57 -18.47
N VAL A 207 14.50 -12.69 -17.15
CA VAL A 207 15.30 -13.68 -16.45
C VAL A 207 14.42 -14.61 -15.63
N THR A 208 14.60 -15.92 -15.80
CA THR A 208 14.02 -16.92 -14.91
C THR A 208 14.96 -17.24 -13.76
N CYS A 209 14.41 -17.45 -12.57
CA CYS A 209 15.19 -17.79 -11.39
C CYS A 209 15.30 -19.31 -11.18
N SER A 210 16.36 -19.73 -10.48
CA SER A 210 16.42 -21.04 -9.84
C SER A 210 15.23 -21.19 -8.87
N GLN A 211 14.56 -22.34 -8.90
CA GLN A 211 13.29 -22.61 -8.18
C GLN A 211 13.45 -22.77 -6.65
N ASN A 212 14.32 -21.97 -6.02
CA ASN A 212 14.60 -22.07 -4.59
C ASN A 212 13.65 -21.21 -3.73
N ASN A 213 12.79 -20.39 -4.36
CA ASN A 213 11.83 -19.53 -3.70
C ASN A 213 10.41 -20.01 -4.00
N GLU A 214 9.72 -20.57 -2.99
CA GLU A 214 8.35 -21.10 -3.13
C GLU A 214 7.36 -20.06 -3.66
N ARG A 215 7.49 -18.79 -3.28
CA ARG A 215 6.61 -17.71 -3.75
C ARG A 215 6.76 -17.52 -5.26
N LEU A 216 8.00 -17.49 -5.76
CA LEU A 216 8.24 -17.39 -7.20
C LEU A 216 7.72 -18.60 -7.96
N ILE A 217 7.86 -19.81 -7.39
CA ILE A 217 7.32 -21.04 -8.01
C ILE A 217 5.80 -20.94 -8.16
N ARG A 218 5.08 -20.61 -7.07
CA ARG A 218 3.61 -20.50 -7.05
C ARG A 218 3.09 -19.44 -8.02
N GLN A 219 3.83 -18.34 -8.16
CA GLN A 219 3.45 -17.24 -9.05
C GLN A 219 3.90 -17.46 -10.51
N SER A 220 4.61 -18.55 -10.81
CA SER A 220 5.32 -18.72 -12.09
C SER A 220 6.17 -17.48 -12.42
N GLY A 221 6.82 -16.94 -11.38
CA GLY A 221 7.47 -15.65 -11.36
C GLY A 221 8.78 -15.67 -12.14
N ALA A 222 9.02 -14.57 -12.85
CA ALA A 222 10.27 -14.23 -13.50
C ALA A 222 10.54 -12.74 -13.26
N PHE A 223 11.69 -12.25 -13.71
CA PHE A 223 12.05 -10.85 -13.55
C PHE A 223 12.41 -10.21 -14.87
N LEU A 224 12.02 -8.97 -15.06
CA LEU A 224 12.67 -8.09 -16.03
C LEU A 224 13.82 -7.38 -15.31
N LEU A 225 15.05 -7.65 -15.76
CA LEU A 225 16.28 -7.04 -15.28
C LEU A 225 16.70 -5.92 -16.24
N PRO A 226 16.50 -4.64 -15.90
CA PRO A 226 16.90 -3.53 -16.75
C PRO A 226 18.41 -3.29 -16.63
N GLY A 227 19.08 -3.17 -17.78
CA GLY A 227 20.44 -2.68 -17.85
C GLY A 227 20.51 -1.20 -17.44
N ALA A 228 19.76 -0.33 -18.14
CA ALA A 228 19.59 1.10 -17.84
C ALA A 228 20.90 1.83 -17.43
N ILE A 229 22.02 1.48 -18.08
CA ILE A 229 23.32 2.12 -17.83
C ILE A 229 23.56 3.22 -18.87
N ASN A 230 23.80 4.44 -18.40
CA ASN A 230 24.26 5.55 -19.23
C ASN A 230 25.75 5.38 -19.53
N ILE A 231 26.12 5.60 -20.79
CA ILE A 231 27.50 5.50 -21.28
C ILE A 231 27.93 6.87 -21.76
N ILE A 232 28.99 7.39 -21.15
CA ILE A 232 29.60 8.68 -21.49
C ILE A 232 30.92 8.36 -22.18
N LYS A 233 30.89 8.34 -23.52
CA LYS A 233 32.05 8.05 -24.37
C LYS A 233 33.09 9.18 -24.22
N GLU A 234 34.33 8.77 -24.05
CA GLU A 234 35.52 9.64 -24.06
C GLU A 234 36.41 9.20 -25.24
N ASP A 235 37.39 10.02 -25.64
CA ASP A 235 38.28 9.71 -26.78
C ASP A 235 39.03 8.38 -26.63
N ASP A 236 39.29 8.00 -25.37
CA ASP A 236 39.84 6.71 -25.00
C ASP A 236 38.71 5.81 -24.48
N LEU A 237 38.50 4.69 -25.16
CA LEU A 237 37.44 3.75 -24.82
C LEU A 237 37.57 3.22 -23.38
N GLU A 238 38.79 3.10 -22.83
CA GLU A 238 39.01 2.67 -21.45
C GLU A 238 38.64 3.76 -20.42
N LYS A 239 38.63 5.03 -20.84
CA LYS A 239 38.21 6.18 -20.01
C LYS A 239 36.71 6.46 -20.08
N THR A 240 36.00 5.76 -20.96
CA THR A 240 34.53 5.79 -21.02
C THR A 240 33.96 5.60 -19.62
N LYS A 241 33.00 6.44 -19.26
CA LYS A 241 32.35 6.38 -17.95
C LYS A 241 30.98 5.74 -18.09
N ILE A 242 30.62 4.94 -17.09
CA ILE A 242 29.29 4.36 -16.92
C ILE A 242 28.62 4.91 -15.67
N SER A 243 27.31 5.11 -15.75
CA SER A 243 26.50 5.52 -14.60
C SER A 243 25.12 4.87 -14.66
N LYS A 244 24.55 4.57 -13.49
CA LYS A 244 23.20 4.02 -13.40
C LYS A 244 22.16 5.08 -13.78
N GLY A 245 21.23 4.72 -14.65
CA GLY A 245 20.14 5.58 -15.11
C GLY A 245 18.77 5.09 -14.64
N ILE A 246 17.79 5.99 -14.66
CA ILE A 246 16.38 5.66 -14.44
C ILE A 246 15.71 5.55 -15.81
N GLN A 247 14.89 4.52 -16.00
CA GLN A 247 14.12 4.30 -17.22
C GLN A 247 12.69 3.88 -16.86
N ASN A 248 11.72 4.37 -17.64
CA ASN A 248 10.37 3.79 -17.65
C ASN A 248 10.39 2.54 -18.54
N LEU A 249 10.08 1.38 -17.96
CA LEU A 249 10.16 0.08 -18.63
C LEU A 249 8.90 -0.25 -19.43
N GLN A 250 7.94 0.66 -19.57
CA GLN A 250 6.74 0.42 -20.38
C GLN A 250 7.07 0.09 -21.84
N ASN A 251 8.13 0.69 -22.40
CA ASN A 251 8.57 0.43 -23.76
C ASN A 251 9.25 -0.95 -23.93
N GLU A 252 9.58 -1.64 -22.83
CA GLU A 252 10.07 -3.02 -22.88
C GLU A 252 8.93 -4.02 -23.12
N PHE A 253 7.67 -3.58 -22.92
CA PHE A 253 6.48 -4.37 -23.21
C PHE A 253 5.92 -4.06 -24.60
N SER A 254 4.99 -4.91 -25.06
CA SER A 254 4.23 -4.64 -26.28
C SER A 254 3.46 -3.31 -26.16
N PRO A 255 3.29 -2.57 -27.27
CA PRO A 255 2.47 -1.35 -27.29
C PRO A 255 1.01 -1.62 -26.90
N GLU A 256 0.53 -2.83 -27.17
CA GLU A 256 -0.78 -3.33 -26.80
C GLU A 256 -0.74 -3.96 -25.40
N TYR A 257 -1.79 -3.69 -24.62
CA TYR A 257 -1.99 -4.24 -23.27
C TYR A 257 -3.49 -4.32 -22.97
N PHE A 258 -3.84 -5.12 -21.96
CA PHE A 258 -5.22 -5.31 -21.55
C PHE A 258 -5.59 -4.33 -20.43
N ILE A 259 -6.71 -3.64 -20.57
CA ILE A 259 -7.27 -2.78 -19.50
C ILE A 259 -8.24 -3.61 -18.67
N ILE A 260 -8.14 -3.50 -17.35
CA ILE A 260 -9.04 -4.14 -16.39
C ILE A 260 -9.90 -3.03 -15.75
N PRO A 261 -11.15 -2.83 -16.20
CA PRO A 261 -12.03 -1.82 -15.62
C PRO A 261 -12.23 -2.06 -14.13
N TYR A 262 -12.15 -1.00 -13.32
CA TYR A 262 -12.23 -1.13 -11.86
C TYR A 262 -13.51 -1.84 -11.39
N GLN A 263 -14.64 -1.64 -12.10
CA GLN A 263 -15.94 -2.25 -11.77
C GLN A 263 -15.93 -3.77 -11.92
N LYS A 264 -14.98 -4.32 -12.69
CA LYS A 264 -14.87 -5.75 -12.99
C LYS A 264 -13.84 -6.48 -12.15
N LYS A 265 -13.02 -5.75 -11.39
CA LYS A 265 -11.94 -6.33 -10.57
C LYS A 265 -12.44 -7.37 -9.57
N GLU A 266 -13.50 -7.06 -8.82
CA GLU A 266 -14.04 -7.97 -7.80
C GLU A 266 -14.60 -9.26 -8.43
N GLU A 267 -15.42 -9.15 -9.48
CA GLU A 267 -15.98 -10.29 -10.22
C GLU A 267 -14.87 -11.18 -10.79
N LEU A 268 -13.83 -10.58 -11.38
CA LEU A 268 -12.67 -11.31 -11.91
C LEU A 268 -11.86 -12.01 -10.80
N LEU A 269 -11.72 -11.40 -9.62
CA LEU A 269 -11.05 -12.03 -8.48
C LEU A 269 -11.85 -13.23 -7.96
N GLU A 270 -13.18 -13.17 -7.95
CA GLU A 270 -14.03 -14.31 -7.60
C GLU A 270 -13.93 -15.44 -8.63
N GLU A 271 -13.93 -15.11 -9.94
CA GLU A 271 -13.67 -16.08 -11.00
C GLU A 271 -12.28 -16.73 -10.83
N LEU A 272 -11.23 -15.94 -10.54
CA LEU A 272 -9.88 -16.45 -10.32
C LEU A 272 -9.76 -17.32 -9.06
N ASP A 273 -10.44 -16.96 -7.97
CA ASP A 273 -10.48 -17.76 -6.73
C ASP A 273 -11.06 -19.15 -6.99
N PHE A 274 -12.10 -19.26 -7.84
CA PHE A 274 -12.65 -20.54 -8.26
C PHE A 274 -11.61 -21.44 -8.97
N TYR A 275 -10.69 -20.85 -9.72
CA TYR A 275 -9.55 -21.56 -10.34
C TYR A 275 -8.32 -21.68 -9.43
N ASN A 276 -8.46 -21.45 -8.11
CA ASN A 276 -7.39 -21.47 -7.11
C ASN A 276 -6.27 -20.47 -7.38
N ILE A 277 -6.60 -19.32 -7.97
CA ILE A 277 -5.66 -18.19 -8.14
C ILE A 277 -6.09 -17.10 -7.17
N ASN A 278 -5.54 -17.17 -5.96
CA ASN A 278 -5.86 -16.27 -4.86
C ASN A 278 -4.64 -16.00 -3.98
N GLU A 279 -4.81 -15.15 -2.96
CA GLU A 279 -3.72 -14.76 -2.07
C GLU A 279 -3.07 -15.96 -1.37
N ALA A 280 -3.86 -16.93 -0.89
CA ALA A 280 -3.33 -18.10 -0.17
C ALA A 280 -2.54 -19.07 -1.08
N THR A 281 -2.90 -19.18 -2.35
CA THR A 281 -2.19 -20.06 -3.28
C THR A 281 -0.95 -19.40 -3.88
N LEU A 282 -0.98 -18.08 -4.09
CA LEU A 282 0.13 -17.33 -4.68
C LEU A 282 1.24 -16.98 -3.67
N PHE A 283 0.91 -16.91 -2.38
CA PHE A 283 1.86 -16.51 -1.34
C PHE A 283 2.00 -17.62 -0.28
N PRO A 284 3.18 -18.23 -0.12
CA PRO A 284 3.42 -19.28 0.88
C PRO A 284 3.38 -18.78 2.32
N GLU A 285 3.64 -17.50 2.56
CA GLU A 285 3.81 -16.93 3.88
C GLU A 285 2.51 -17.00 4.69
N LEU A 286 2.64 -17.31 5.99
CA LEU A 286 1.49 -17.55 6.87
C LEU A 286 0.56 -16.34 6.97
N GLU A 287 1.10 -15.13 6.94
CA GLU A 287 0.33 -13.87 6.98
C GLU A 287 -0.71 -13.81 5.85
N HIS A 288 -0.31 -14.18 4.63
CA HIS A 288 -1.19 -14.20 3.47
C HIS A 288 -2.28 -15.27 3.58
N GLN A 289 -1.95 -16.44 4.14
CA GLN A 289 -2.94 -17.49 4.41
C GLN A 289 -3.98 -17.02 5.45
N MET A 290 -3.55 -16.36 6.52
CA MET A 290 -4.43 -15.84 7.56
C MET A 290 -5.31 -14.70 7.04
N ASN A 291 -4.75 -13.79 6.24
CA ASN A 291 -5.50 -12.73 5.59
C ASN A 291 -6.58 -13.28 4.67
N TYR A 292 -6.24 -14.27 3.83
CA TYR A 292 -7.23 -14.93 2.96
C TYR A 292 -8.37 -15.57 3.75
N ILE A 293 -8.06 -16.34 4.81
CA ILE A 293 -9.08 -16.96 5.68
C ILE A 293 -9.98 -15.90 6.30
N LYS A 294 -9.41 -14.81 6.82
CA LYS A 294 -10.16 -13.70 7.39
C LYS A 294 -11.12 -13.10 6.36
N GLN A 295 -10.63 -12.76 5.16
CA GLN A 295 -11.44 -12.12 4.13
C GLN A 295 -12.58 -13.02 3.63
N ARG A 296 -12.31 -14.31 3.43
CA ARG A 296 -13.33 -15.29 2.99
C ARG A 296 -14.46 -15.45 4.00
N ASN A 297 -14.12 -15.45 5.30
CA ASN A 297 -15.10 -15.66 6.36
C ASN A 297 -15.82 -14.37 6.79
N LEU A 298 -15.37 -13.17 6.38
CA LEU A 298 -16.07 -11.91 6.65
C LEU A 298 -17.51 -11.94 6.10
N LYS A 299 -17.74 -12.57 4.94
CA LYS A 299 -19.10 -12.72 4.37
C LYS A 299 -20.02 -13.61 5.23
N LEU A 300 -19.46 -14.43 6.13
CA LEU A 300 -20.18 -15.35 7.01
C LEU A 300 -20.39 -14.78 8.42
N THR A 301 -19.81 -13.62 8.74
CA THR A 301 -19.93 -13.05 10.08
C THR A 301 -21.37 -12.65 10.36
N THR A 302 -21.80 -12.93 11.58
CA THR A 302 -23.07 -12.44 12.13
C THR A 302 -22.76 -11.68 13.41
N ASP A 303 -23.63 -10.73 13.76
CA ASP A 303 -23.49 -10.02 15.02
C ASP A 303 -23.66 -11.01 16.18
N VAL A 304 -22.65 -11.09 17.03
CA VAL A 304 -22.71 -11.87 18.26
C VAL A 304 -23.11 -10.96 19.42
N SER A 305 -23.89 -11.51 20.35
CA SER A 305 -24.26 -10.79 21.56
C SER A 305 -23.02 -10.44 22.38
N THR A 306 -23.09 -9.30 23.07
CA THR A 306 -22.02 -8.89 23.97
C THR A 306 -21.89 -9.89 25.12
N PHE A 307 -20.66 -10.22 25.49
CA PHE A 307 -20.35 -11.11 26.60
C PHE A 307 -21.03 -10.64 27.90
N ILE A 308 -21.71 -11.56 28.58
CA ILE A 308 -22.32 -11.35 29.91
C ILE A 308 -21.61 -12.27 30.90
N LYS A 309 -20.97 -11.69 31.93
CA LYS A 309 -20.26 -12.45 32.97
C LYS A 309 -21.26 -13.12 33.93
N MET A 310 -21.22 -14.45 34.04
CA MET A 310 -21.99 -15.18 35.07
C MET A 310 -21.31 -15.02 36.44
N ILE A 311 -22.10 -14.70 37.48
CA ILE A 311 -21.65 -14.62 38.87
C ILE A 311 -22.40 -15.73 39.65
N GLN A 312 -21.68 -16.74 40.16
CA GLN A 312 -22.22 -17.81 41.01
C GLN A 312 -22.27 -17.33 42.47
N GLU A 313 -23.50 -17.17 42.97
CA GLU A 313 -23.92 -16.96 44.36
C GLU A 313 -23.01 -16.12 45.29
N ALA A 314 -23.42 -14.88 45.57
CA ALA A 314 -23.24 -14.30 46.89
C ALA A 314 -24.23 -13.14 47.13
N ARG A 315 -25.40 -13.46 47.69
CA ARG A 315 -26.45 -12.53 48.16
C ARG A 315 -27.03 -11.61 47.08
N ALA A 316 -28.30 -11.26 47.27
CA ALA A 316 -28.93 -10.17 46.55
C ALA A 316 -28.16 -8.88 46.88
N LEU A 317 -27.13 -8.59 46.09
CA LEU A 317 -26.62 -7.25 45.89
C LEU A 317 -27.29 -6.76 44.63
N ASP A 318 -27.98 -5.63 44.77
CA ASP A 318 -28.75 -4.98 43.74
C ASP A 318 -27.95 -4.86 42.43
N PHE A 319 -28.66 -5.04 41.32
CA PHE A 319 -28.17 -4.95 39.95
C PHE A 319 -27.56 -3.57 39.57
N SER A 320 -27.38 -2.67 40.53
CA SER A 320 -26.77 -1.35 40.38
C SER A 320 -25.23 -1.37 40.34
N ASP A 321 -24.58 -2.43 40.85
CA ASP A 321 -23.15 -2.33 41.22
C ASP A 321 -22.17 -3.04 40.27
N VAL A 322 -22.62 -3.72 39.20
CA VAL A 322 -21.73 -4.53 38.32
C VAL A 322 -21.61 -4.03 36.87
N ILE A 323 -22.28 -2.93 36.50
CA ILE A 323 -21.90 -2.20 35.29
C ILE A 323 -21.01 -1.05 35.76
N ASN A 324 -19.68 -1.23 35.73
CA ASN A 324 -18.69 -0.15 35.61
C ASN A 324 -17.24 -0.63 35.74
N PHE A 325 -16.70 -1.25 34.69
CA PHE A 325 -15.42 -0.74 34.18
C PHE A 325 -15.75 0.39 33.18
N GLN A 326 -16.38 1.44 33.70
CA GLN A 326 -16.48 2.71 33.00
C GLN A 326 -15.12 3.38 33.19
N ILE A 327 -14.47 3.77 32.10
CA ILE A 327 -13.69 5.01 32.14
C ILE A 327 -14.74 6.08 32.47
N LYS A 328 -14.95 6.35 33.77
CA LYS A 328 -15.81 7.47 34.15
C LYS A 328 -15.13 8.71 33.58
N ILE A 329 -15.89 9.46 32.79
CA ILE A 329 -15.47 10.80 32.41
C ILE A 329 -15.17 11.51 33.74
N PRO A 330 -13.92 11.97 33.98
CA PRO A 330 -13.52 12.50 35.28
C PRO A 330 -14.50 13.56 35.77
N ASP A 331 -14.81 13.57 37.06
CA ASP A 331 -15.73 14.58 37.63
C ASP A 331 -15.23 16.00 37.35
N THR A 332 -13.91 16.19 37.23
CA THR A 332 -13.27 17.45 36.81
C THR A 332 -13.72 17.96 35.44
N TYR A 333 -14.05 17.08 34.50
CA TYR A 333 -14.60 17.47 33.19
C TYR A 333 -16.03 18.00 33.35
N TRP A 334 -16.85 17.31 34.16
CA TRP A 334 -18.24 17.70 34.39
C TRP A 334 -18.35 19.01 35.16
N ASP A 335 -17.47 19.22 36.15
CA ASP A 335 -17.40 20.47 36.90
C ASP A 335 -17.00 21.65 36.01
N LYS A 336 -16.02 21.46 35.11
CA LYS A 336 -15.63 22.49 34.13
C LYS A 336 -16.74 22.77 33.13
N LEU A 337 -17.45 21.75 32.65
CA LEU A 337 -18.58 21.93 31.74
C LEU A 337 -19.75 22.66 32.42
N GLN A 338 -20.09 22.28 33.66
CA GLN A 338 -21.12 22.95 34.47
C GLN A 338 -20.73 24.41 34.71
N SER A 339 -19.49 24.69 35.12
CA SER A 339 -19.02 26.08 35.33
C SER A 339 -19.11 26.95 34.07
N PHE A 340 -18.90 26.35 32.89
CA PHE A 340 -19.04 27.05 31.62
C PHE A 340 -20.52 27.32 31.29
N ILE A 341 -21.40 26.34 31.43
CA ILE A 341 -22.84 26.52 31.17
C ILE A 341 -23.43 27.53 32.18
N ASP A 342 -23.00 27.47 33.44
CA ASP A 342 -23.37 28.46 34.45
C ASP A 342 -22.83 29.86 34.11
N SER A 343 -21.61 29.98 33.59
CA SER A 343 -21.10 31.30 33.16
C SER A 343 -21.91 31.94 32.03
N LEU A 344 -22.62 31.13 31.24
CA LEU A 344 -23.47 31.60 30.14
C LEU A 344 -24.89 31.96 30.57
N PHE A 345 -25.46 31.26 31.57
CA PHE A 345 -26.90 31.35 31.86
C PHE A 345 -27.26 31.59 33.33
N ASN A 346 -26.33 31.45 34.29
CA ASN A 346 -26.68 31.47 35.72
C ASN A 346 -27.15 32.86 36.22
N ASN A 347 -26.75 33.95 35.55
CA ASN A 347 -27.23 35.30 35.85
C ASN A 347 -28.61 35.62 35.25
N GLU A 348 -29.06 34.88 34.22
CA GLU A 348 -30.30 35.16 33.48
C GLU A 348 -31.40 34.12 33.73
N ASN A 349 -31.06 32.84 33.85
CA ASN A 349 -32.01 31.76 34.10
C ASN A 349 -31.32 30.48 34.67
N PRO A 350 -31.20 30.34 36.00
CA PRO A 350 -30.50 29.20 36.61
C PRO A 350 -31.16 27.85 36.33
N ASP A 351 -32.49 27.82 36.14
CA ASP A 351 -33.24 26.60 35.80
C ASP A 351 -32.93 26.10 34.37
N LEU A 352 -32.57 27.02 33.46
CA LEU A 352 -32.14 26.67 32.11
C LEU A 352 -30.73 26.05 32.11
N SER A 353 -29.82 26.58 32.94
CA SER A 353 -28.45 26.04 33.06
C SER A 353 -28.46 24.58 33.49
N ILE A 354 -29.24 24.26 34.52
CA ILE A 354 -29.40 22.90 35.05
C ILE A 354 -29.99 21.97 33.99
N LYS A 355 -31.08 22.39 33.32
CA LYS A 355 -31.70 21.58 32.25
C LYS A 355 -30.78 21.33 31.07
N LEU A 356 -29.95 22.30 30.69
CA LEU A 356 -29.00 22.13 29.59
C LEU A 356 -27.87 21.19 29.96
N PHE A 357 -27.34 21.28 31.18
CA PHE A 357 -26.34 20.35 31.67
C PHE A 357 -26.90 18.93 31.79
N ASP A 358 -28.09 18.77 32.37
CA ASP A 358 -28.74 17.47 32.51
C ASP A 358 -29.07 16.85 31.16
N GLY A 359 -29.59 17.64 30.20
CA GLY A 359 -29.84 17.19 28.83
C GLY A 359 -28.54 16.81 28.09
N PHE A 360 -27.44 17.53 28.33
CA PHE A 360 -26.13 17.15 27.79
C PHE A 360 -25.63 15.84 28.40
N LYS A 361 -25.68 15.73 29.73
CA LYS A 361 -25.19 14.58 30.50
C LYS A 361 -26.00 13.31 30.21
N ALA A 362 -27.30 13.45 29.97
CA ALA A 362 -28.18 12.34 29.60
C ALA A 362 -27.81 11.69 28.27
N THR A 363 -27.27 12.48 27.33
CA THR A 363 -27.02 12.04 25.94
C THR A 363 -25.53 11.84 25.63
N ALA A 364 -24.64 12.45 26.41
CA ALA A 364 -23.20 12.30 26.29
C ALA A 364 -22.71 10.93 26.82
N SER A 365 -22.55 9.96 25.92
CA SER A 365 -21.84 8.69 26.19
C SER A 365 -20.33 8.81 25.94
N LEU A 366 -19.53 7.83 26.40
CA LEU A 366 -18.06 7.87 26.40
C LEU A 366 -17.38 8.25 25.05
N ASP A 367 -18.02 7.93 23.91
CA ASP A 367 -17.53 8.22 22.54
C ASP A 367 -18.27 9.37 21.84
N TRP A 368 -19.06 10.17 22.57
CA TRP A 368 -19.89 11.22 21.98
C TRP A 368 -19.07 12.18 21.09
N TYR A 369 -17.83 12.48 21.46
CA TYR A 369 -16.90 13.36 20.73
C TYR A 369 -16.36 12.80 19.40
N LYS A 370 -16.52 11.49 19.13
CA LYS A 370 -16.15 10.83 17.85
C LYS A 370 -17.35 10.52 16.96
N LYS A 371 -18.52 10.26 17.56
CA LYS A 371 -19.72 9.84 16.82
C LYS A 371 -20.57 11.04 16.42
N GLU A 372 -20.56 11.38 15.13
CA GLU A 372 -21.33 12.51 14.58
C GLU A 372 -22.84 12.42 14.85
N GLN A 373 -23.39 11.20 14.90
CA GLN A 373 -24.79 10.96 15.23
C GLN A 373 -25.15 11.41 16.66
N LEU A 374 -24.26 11.17 17.63
CA LEU A 374 -24.47 11.59 19.02
C LEU A 374 -24.28 13.10 19.17
N GLN A 375 -23.30 13.69 18.49
CA GLN A 375 -23.13 15.15 18.45
C GLN A 375 -24.34 15.86 17.87
N ALA A 376 -24.92 15.31 16.81
CA ALA A 376 -26.15 15.81 16.23
C ALA A 376 -27.35 15.64 17.19
N SER A 377 -27.41 14.55 17.95
CA SER A 377 -28.45 14.33 18.96
C SER A 377 -28.34 15.32 20.12
N ILE A 378 -27.15 15.46 20.72
CA ILE A 378 -26.87 16.42 21.80
C ILE A 378 -27.20 17.83 21.34
N LYS A 379 -26.76 18.23 20.14
CA LYS A 379 -27.05 19.55 19.58
C LYS A 379 -28.56 19.78 19.40
N ARG A 380 -29.30 18.77 18.95
CA ARG A 380 -30.77 18.86 18.79
C ARG A 380 -31.47 18.97 20.14
N GLU A 381 -31.00 18.26 21.15
CA GLU A 381 -31.57 18.28 22.48
C GLU A 381 -31.30 19.60 23.20
N LEU A 382 -30.05 20.07 23.19
CA LEU A 382 -29.69 21.41 23.66
C LEU A 382 -30.52 22.49 22.96
N PHE A 383 -30.66 22.41 21.64
CA PHE A 383 -31.48 23.35 20.89
C PHE A 383 -32.97 23.26 21.28
N THR A 384 -33.49 22.07 21.55
CA THR A 384 -34.89 21.87 21.97
C THR A 384 -35.11 22.51 23.34
N ILE A 385 -34.20 22.29 24.29
CA ILE A 385 -34.26 22.87 25.64
C ILE A 385 -34.15 24.41 25.58
N ILE A 386 -33.23 24.95 24.78
CA ILE A 386 -33.12 26.42 24.59
C ILE A 386 -34.38 26.98 23.95
N ARG A 387 -34.94 26.30 22.94
CA ARG A 387 -36.16 26.74 22.24
C ARG A 387 -37.37 26.76 23.16
N ASP A 388 -37.50 25.77 24.05
CA ASP A 388 -38.67 25.62 24.90
C ASP A 388 -38.79 26.76 25.96
N THR A 389 -37.71 27.51 26.21
CA THR A 389 -37.75 28.73 27.02
C THR A 389 -38.38 29.95 26.34
N LYS A 390 -38.55 29.92 25.00
CA LYS A 390 -39.08 31.02 24.15
C LYS A 390 -38.37 32.38 24.28
N GLN A 391 -37.22 32.46 24.98
CA GLN A 391 -36.47 33.70 25.19
C GLN A 391 -35.48 34.03 24.05
N TYR A 392 -35.11 33.04 23.24
CA TYR A 392 -34.09 33.18 22.19
C TYR A 392 -34.69 32.97 20.79
N SER A 393 -34.17 33.70 19.80
CA SER A 393 -34.56 33.48 18.40
C SER A 393 -34.08 32.10 17.92
N ILE A 394 -34.79 31.50 16.97
CA ILE A 394 -34.43 30.20 16.36
C ILE A 394 -32.96 30.16 15.87
N PRO A 395 -32.43 31.18 15.15
CA PRO A 395 -31.03 31.18 14.75
C PRO A 395 -30.06 31.31 15.93
N ASP A 396 -30.37 32.12 16.95
CA ASP A 396 -29.51 32.30 18.12
C ASP A 396 -29.46 31.04 18.99
N GLY A 397 -30.59 30.34 19.17
CA GLY A 397 -30.64 29.07 19.89
C GLY A 397 -29.80 27.97 19.24
N LYS A 398 -29.78 27.89 17.90
CA LYS A 398 -28.92 26.94 17.18
C LYS A 398 -27.43 27.29 17.32
N LYS A 399 -27.10 28.58 17.39
CA LYS A 399 -25.74 29.07 17.58
C LYS A 399 -25.24 28.78 19.00
N LEU A 400 -26.08 29.02 20.01
CA LEU A 400 -25.79 28.71 21.42
C LEU A 400 -25.59 27.20 21.64
N ALA A 401 -26.46 26.35 21.10
CA ALA A 401 -26.30 24.90 21.17
C ALA A 401 -24.99 24.41 20.51
N LYS A 402 -24.56 25.06 19.42
CA LYS A 402 -23.27 24.77 18.77
C LYS A 402 -22.09 25.19 19.64
N ILE A 403 -22.13 26.38 20.25
CA ILE A 403 -21.07 26.89 21.13
C ILE A 403 -20.86 25.96 22.34
N ILE A 404 -21.94 25.50 22.97
CA ILE A 404 -21.89 24.59 24.11
C ILE A 404 -21.25 23.25 23.71
N LEU A 405 -21.65 22.68 22.56
CA LEU A 405 -21.11 21.43 22.05
C LEU A 405 -19.62 21.53 21.71
N ASP A 406 -19.21 22.60 21.02
CA ASP A 406 -17.83 22.82 20.60
C ASP A 406 -16.91 23.03 21.82
N LYS A 407 -17.39 23.76 22.84
CA LYS A 407 -16.65 23.95 24.09
C LYS A 407 -16.55 22.67 24.92
N ALA A 408 -17.63 21.89 25.02
CA ALA A 408 -17.61 20.59 25.67
C ALA A 408 -16.60 19.65 25.02
N ARG A 409 -16.50 19.67 23.68
CA ARG A 409 -15.53 18.85 22.94
C ARG A 409 -14.08 19.27 23.23
N ALA A 410 -13.82 20.57 23.30
CA ALA A 410 -12.51 21.09 23.64
C ALA A 410 -12.06 20.69 25.07
N ILE A 411 -12.95 20.84 26.06
CA ILE A 411 -12.68 20.44 27.45
C ILE A 411 -12.41 18.93 27.52
N PHE A 412 -13.16 18.11 26.76
CA PHE A 412 -12.97 16.66 26.74
C PHE A 412 -11.61 16.25 26.16
N ILE A 413 -11.18 16.89 25.08
CA ILE A 413 -9.88 16.61 24.45
C ILE A 413 -8.73 16.96 25.38
N ASP A 414 -8.81 18.10 26.08
CA ASP A 414 -7.72 18.56 26.95
C ASP A 414 -7.65 17.79 28.28
N ASP A 415 -8.79 17.49 28.92
CA ASP A 415 -8.79 16.82 30.23
C ASP A 415 -8.82 15.29 30.16
N VAL A 416 -9.41 14.70 29.12
CA VAL A 416 -9.65 13.24 29.05
C VAL A 416 -8.70 12.55 28.08
N LEU A 417 -8.33 13.21 26.96
CA LEU A 417 -7.49 12.58 25.93
C LEU A 417 -6.01 12.98 25.97
N LYS A 418 -5.68 14.17 26.48
CA LYS A 418 -4.29 14.65 26.62
C LYS A 418 -3.70 14.44 28.01
N ALA A 419 -4.48 13.96 28.98
CA ALA A 419 -3.94 13.53 30.28
C ALA A 419 -2.98 12.36 30.04
N LYS A 420 -1.67 12.62 30.16
CA LYS A 420 -0.64 11.57 30.12
C LYS A 420 -0.98 10.52 31.19
N PRO A 421 -0.80 9.21 30.91
CA PRO A 421 -0.70 8.27 32.01
C PRO A 421 0.53 8.65 32.83
N GLU A 422 0.34 8.97 34.11
CA GLU A 422 1.44 9.07 35.05
C GLU A 422 2.21 7.74 35.01
N GLU A 423 3.54 7.83 34.88
CA GLU A 423 4.42 6.66 34.93
C GLU A 423 4.13 5.87 36.21
N PRO A 424 4.11 4.53 36.15
CA PRO A 424 3.95 3.73 37.35
C PRO A 424 5.15 4.00 38.26
N VAL A 425 4.87 4.62 39.41
CA VAL A 425 5.81 4.71 40.54
C VAL A 425 6.11 3.28 41.01
N GLU A 426 7.41 3.03 41.27
CA GLU A 426 8.07 1.76 41.59
C GLU A 426 7.30 0.74 42.45
#